data_AF-A0A2U1URP6-F1
#
_entry.id   AF-A0A2U1URP6-F1
#
_cell.length_a   1.000
_cell.length_b   1.000
_cell.length_c   1.000
_cell.angle_alpha   90.00
_cell.angle_beta   90.00
_cell.angle_gamma   90.00
#
_symmetry.space_group_name_H-M   'P 1'
#
loop_
_entity.id
_entity.type
_entity.pdbx_description
1 polymer ?
#
loop_
_entity_poly.entity_id
_entity_poly.type
_entity_poly.pdbx_seq_one_letter_code
_entity_poly.pdbx_strand_id
1 'polypeptide(L)'
;MSRLRKNTAIGCFLFIFSLSLSYAQERKMETDVVVVGFGVSAAVSAAEAGLKVIALEKQAIDGGSSNFAEGLFGVNTDQTRKNSVAITAEEAYRTAMEFNQSYRVNPALVKRYLEESAATIRWLEKQGVRTGMGVIIPVMKKLTNVKKEIDNAISAGSAKVMKASSLDDLAKNIAVDPKRLKASVTRYNQIMIWSR
;
A
#
# COMPACT_ATOMS: atom_id res chain seq x y z
N MET A 1 67.26 -29.09 -50.34
CA MET A 1 66.67 -27.73 -50.44
C MET A 1 65.33 -27.81 -51.17
N SER A 2 64.28 -27.33 -50.48
CA SER A 2 63.13 -26.60 -51.01
C SER A 2 62.25 -27.15 -52.15
N ARG A 3 60.95 -27.19 -51.80
CA ARG A 3 59.72 -26.93 -52.59
C ARG A 3 58.96 -28.13 -53.17
N LEU A 4 57.69 -28.18 -52.75
CA LEU A 4 56.40 -28.32 -53.45
C LEU A 4 55.46 -28.98 -52.40
N ARG A 5 54.20 -28.59 -52.15
CA ARG A 5 53.13 -28.24 -53.10
C ARG A 5 51.86 -27.78 -52.34
N LYS A 6 51.22 -26.73 -52.87
CA LYS A 6 49.77 -26.52 -53.15
C LYS A 6 48.67 -26.76 -52.09
N ASN A 7 47.88 -25.69 -51.90
CA ASN A 7 46.43 -25.58 -51.70
C ASN A 7 45.62 -26.85 -51.39
N THR A 8 44.71 -26.80 -50.41
CA THR A 8 43.23 -26.85 -50.59
C THR A 8 42.54 -26.78 -49.22
N ALA A 9 41.57 -25.87 -49.15
CA ALA A 9 40.36 -25.75 -48.33
C ALA A 9 40.09 -26.63 -47.09
N ILE A 10 39.23 -26.05 -46.23
CA ILE A 10 38.34 -26.66 -45.23
C ILE A 10 38.96 -26.84 -43.85
N GLY A 11 38.36 -26.15 -42.87
CA GLY A 11 38.42 -26.59 -41.48
C GLY A 11 38.79 -25.50 -40.49
N CYS A 12 37.84 -24.62 -40.18
CA CYS A 12 37.43 -24.45 -38.78
C CYS A 12 36.17 -23.59 -38.77
N PHE A 13 35.07 -24.30 -38.92
CA PHE A 13 33.74 -23.92 -38.48
C PHE A 13 33.74 -23.80 -36.95
N LEU A 14 34.54 -22.88 -36.42
CA LEU A 14 34.49 -22.42 -35.04
C LEU A 14 34.11 -20.96 -35.12
N PHE A 15 32.88 -20.76 -35.60
CA PHE A 15 31.99 -19.73 -35.08
C PHE A 15 31.91 -20.03 -33.57
N ILE A 16 32.94 -19.58 -32.83
CA ILE A 16 32.94 -19.54 -31.38
C ILE A 16 31.77 -18.63 -31.07
N PHE A 17 30.61 -19.25 -30.87
CA PHE A 17 29.69 -19.09 -29.77
C PHE A 17 29.97 -17.87 -28.90
N SER A 18 30.02 -16.70 -29.52
CA SER A 18 29.86 -15.40 -28.89
C SER A 18 28.38 -15.12 -28.69
N LEU A 19 27.53 -16.17 -28.72
CA LEU A 19 26.32 -16.17 -27.92
C LEU A 19 26.78 -15.95 -26.49
N SER A 20 26.78 -14.69 -26.11
CA SER A 20 26.27 -14.18 -24.85
C SER A 20 25.29 -15.18 -24.23
N LEU A 21 25.81 -16.20 -23.58
CA LEU A 21 25.20 -16.69 -22.38
C LEU A 21 25.32 -15.52 -21.42
N SER A 22 24.34 -14.62 -21.49
CA SER A 22 23.80 -13.96 -20.30
C SER A 22 23.30 -15.07 -19.39
N TYR A 23 24.22 -15.86 -18.84
CA TYR A 23 23.98 -16.59 -17.61
C TYR A 23 23.60 -15.51 -16.63
N ALA A 24 22.41 -15.61 -16.03
CA ALA A 24 22.09 -14.83 -14.86
C ALA A 24 23.30 -14.91 -13.93
N GLN A 25 24.03 -13.78 -13.79
CA GLN A 25 25.25 -13.73 -13.00
C GLN A 25 24.86 -14.17 -11.59
N GLU A 26 25.38 -15.32 -11.14
CA GLU A 26 25.08 -15.82 -9.80
C GLU A 26 25.58 -14.77 -8.80
N ARG A 27 24.65 -14.08 -8.16
CA ARG A 27 24.95 -13.11 -7.11
C ARG A 27 24.78 -13.81 -5.78
N LYS A 28 25.90 -14.17 -5.16
CA LYS A 28 25.93 -14.61 -3.77
C LYS A 28 25.87 -13.38 -2.88
N MET A 29 24.90 -13.37 -1.96
CA MET A 29 24.75 -12.31 -0.97
C MET A 29 24.60 -12.97 0.41
N GLU A 30 25.36 -12.50 1.39
CA GLU A 30 25.31 -12.99 2.77
C GLU A 30 24.65 -11.96 3.67
N THR A 31 23.73 -12.40 4.51
CA THR A 31 22.92 -11.55 5.38
C THR A 31 22.36 -12.37 6.55
N ASP A 32 21.94 -11.71 7.62
CA ASP A 32 21.30 -12.39 8.75
C ASP A 32 19.82 -12.69 8.45
N VAL A 33 19.14 -11.76 7.75
CA VAL A 33 17.71 -11.88 7.40
C VAL A 33 17.48 -11.54 5.94
N VAL A 34 16.74 -12.41 5.24
CA VAL A 34 16.18 -12.12 3.90
C VAL A 34 14.68 -11.88 4.03
N VAL A 35 14.20 -10.72 3.57
CA VAL A 35 12.78 -10.37 3.51
C VAL A 35 12.29 -10.51 2.06
N VAL A 36 11.24 -11.29 1.85
CA VAL A 36 10.67 -11.55 0.51
C VAL A 36 9.34 -10.82 0.34
N GLY A 37 9.26 -9.96 -0.68
CA GLY A 37 8.22 -8.95 -0.86
C GLY A 37 8.54 -7.70 -0.04
N PHE A 38 8.44 -6.52 -0.64
CA PHE A 38 8.82 -5.27 0.02
C PHE A 38 7.76 -4.77 1.02
N GLY A 39 7.41 -5.62 1.98
CA GLY A 39 6.76 -5.24 3.22
C GLY A 39 7.78 -4.54 4.11
N VAL A 40 7.92 -3.23 3.92
CA VAL A 40 8.96 -2.37 4.54
C VAL A 40 9.10 -2.57 6.04
N SER A 41 8.00 -2.86 6.76
CA SER A 41 8.00 -3.00 8.22
C SER A 41 8.92 -4.12 8.72
N ALA A 42 8.92 -5.30 8.10
CA ALA A 42 9.77 -6.40 8.54
C ALA A 42 11.26 -6.09 8.32
N ALA A 43 11.59 -5.47 7.20
CA ALA A 43 12.97 -5.10 6.89
C ALA A 43 13.50 -4.02 7.84
N VAL A 44 12.69 -2.99 8.12
CA VAL A 44 13.05 -1.92 9.06
C VAL A 44 13.19 -2.45 10.48
N SER A 45 12.23 -3.24 10.98
CA SER A 45 12.32 -3.78 12.34
C SER A 45 13.54 -4.70 12.54
N ALA A 46 13.90 -5.49 11.53
CA ALA A 46 15.11 -6.32 11.57
C ALA A 46 16.39 -5.46 11.54
N ALA A 47 16.42 -4.40 10.73
CA ALA A 47 17.53 -3.46 10.71
C ALA A 47 17.67 -2.66 12.02
N GLU A 48 16.55 -2.24 12.64
CA GLU A 48 16.53 -1.61 13.98
C GLU A 48 17.05 -2.54 15.08
N ALA A 49 16.91 -3.86 14.90
CA ALA A 49 17.52 -4.88 15.76
C ALA A 49 19.02 -5.10 15.50
N GLY A 50 19.64 -4.34 14.59
CA GLY A 50 21.06 -4.41 14.26
C GLY A 50 21.44 -5.55 13.30
N LEU A 51 20.47 -6.20 12.66
CA LEU A 51 20.71 -7.29 11.74
C LEU A 51 21.06 -6.75 10.34
N LYS A 52 21.91 -7.48 9.62
CA LYS A 52 22.11 -7.28 8.19
C LYS A 52 20.90 -7.84 7.44
N VAL A 53 20.20 -6.98 6.70
CA VAL A 53 18.95 -7.34 6.00
C VAL A 53 19.10 -7.17 4.49
N ILE A 54 18.64 -8.17 3.74
CA ILE A 54 18.39 -8.06 2.30
C ILE A 54 16.88 -8.17 2.07
N ALA A 55 16.30 -7.17 1.39
CA ALA A 55 14.90 -7.22 0.96
C ALA A 55 14.83 -7.47 -0.55
N LEU A 56 13.94 -8.37 -0.96
CA LEU A 56 13.74 -8.77 -2.35
C LEU A 56 12.32 -8.38 -2.80
N GLU A 57 12.22 -7.58 -3.86
CA GLU A 57 10.97 -7.22 -4.52
C GLU A 57 11.00 -7.68 -5.97
N LYS A 58 9.89 -8.29 -6.43
CA LYS A 58 9.77 -8.74 -7.81
C LYS A 58 9.42 -7.58 -8.75
N GLN A 59 8.61 -6.64 -8.27
CA GLN A 59 8.17 -5.48 -9.03
C GLN A 59 9.26 -4.41 -9.11
N ALA A 60 9.13 -3.52 -10.10
CA ALA A 60 10.00 -2.36 -10.23
C ALA A 60 9.69 -1.26 -9.19
N ILE A 61 8.54 -1.36 -8.53
CA ILE A 61 8.05 -0.41 -7.53
C ILE A 61 7.82 -1.19 -6.24
N ASP A 62 8.28 -0.64 -5.13
CA ASP A 62 8.11 -1.17 -3.80
C ASP A 62 6.68 -1.01 -3.24
N GLY A 63 6.39 -1.63 -2.09
CA GLY A 63 5.13 -1.44 -1.33
C GLY A 63 3.93 -2.29 -1.78
N GLY A 64 3.89 -2.74 -3.03
CA GLY A 64 2.86 -3.67 -3.53
C GLY A 64 1.43 -3.15 -3.31
N SER A 65 0.54 -4.00 -2.77
CA SER A 65 -0.85 -3.60 -2.47
C SER A 65 -0.96 -2.53 -1.39
N SER A 66 0.05 -2.38 -0.53
CA SER A 66 0.04 -1.39 0.56
C SER A 66 0.08 0.05 0.04
N ASN A 67 0.63 0.30 -1.16
CA ASN A 67 0.59 1.61 -1.80
C ASN A 67 -0.84 2.09 -2.12
N PHE A 68 -1.79 1.15 -2.19
CA PHE A 68 -3.19 1.42 -2.46
C PHE A 68 -4.07 1.37 -1.19
N ALA A 69 -3.46 1.18 -0.02
CA ALA A 69 -4.20 1.19 1.23
C ALA A 69 -4.66 2.62 1.57
N GLU A 70 -5.95 2.80 1.81
CA GLU A 70 -6.56 4.12 2.06
C GLU A 70 -6.50 4.55 3.53
N GLY A 71 -6.08 3.68 4.43
CA GLY A 71 -5.98 4.01 5.86
C GLY A 71 -5.49 2.86 6.73
N LEU A 72 -5.26 3.20 7.99
CA LEU A 72 -4.90 2.26 9.04
C LEU A 72 -6.05 2.13 10.03
N PHE A 73 -6.27 0.89 10.47
CA PHE A 73 -7.13 0.59 11.61
C PHE A 73 -6.26 0.41 12.86
N GLY A 74 -6.71 0.95 13.99
CA GLY A 74 -6.06 0.77 15.27
C GLY A 74 -7.00 1.10 16.42
N VAL A 75 -6.89 0.34 17.51
CA VAL A 75 -7.63 0.55 18.76
C VAL A 75 -6.70 1.04 19.86
N ASN A 76 -7.26 1.72 20.85
CA ASN A 76 -6.54 2.24 22.03
C ASN A 76 -5.38 3.22 21.72
N THR A 77 -5.33 3.75 20.51
CA THR A 77 -4.30 4.70 20.05
C THR A 77 -4.50 6.10 20.63
N ASP A 78 -3.46 6.93 20.56
CA ASP A 78 -3.55 8.34 20.97
C ASP A 78 -4.49 9.13 20.06
N GLN A 79 -4.60 8.74 18.79
CA GLN A 79 -5.50 9.38 17.82
C GLN A 79 -6.97 9.07 18.12
N THR A 80 -7.32 7.82 18.43
CA THR A 80 -8.69 7.45 18.85
C THR A 80 -9.11 8.19 20.11
N ARG A 81 -8.19 8.41 21.06
CA ARG A 81 -8.46 9.21 22.27
C ARG A 81 -8.70 10.67 21.94
N LYS A 82 -7.83 11.28 21.12
CA LYS A 82 -7.98 12.67 20.65
C LYS A 82 -9.29 12.91 19.90
N ASN A 83 -9.73 11.93 19.11
CA ASN A 83 -10.96 12.01 18.32
C ASN A 83 -12.21 11.53 19.09
N SER A 84 -12.09 11.26 20.39
CA SER A 84 -13.18 10.77 21.26
C SER A 84 -13.88 9.52 20.71
N VAL A 85 -13.11 8.64 20.05
CA VAL A 85 -13.58 7.37 19.53
C VAL A 85 -13.50 6.33 20.64
N ALA A 86 -14.65 5.93 21.15
CA ALA A 86 -14.78 5.10 22.34
C ALA A 86 -14.86 3.59 22.06
N ILE A 87 -14.22 3.08 20.99
CA ILE A 87 -14.17 1.63 20.77
C ILE A 87 -13.08 1.00 21.63
N THR A 88 -13.46 0.04 22.47
CA THR A 88 -12.50 -0.74 23.27
C THR A 88 -11.88 -1.86 22.43
N ALA A 89 -10.70 -2.34 22.83
CA ALA A 89 -10.08 -3.50 22.17
C ALA A 89 -10.96 -4.75 22.25
N GLU A 90 -11.72 -4.93 23.34
CA GLU A 90 -12.63 -6.06 23.51
C GLU A 90 -13.82 -5.98 22.54
N GLU A 91 -14.42 -4.81 22.40
CA GLU A 91 -15.49 -4.59 21.40
C GLU A 91 -14.98 -4.82 19.99
N ALA A 92 -13.79 -4.29 19.66
CA ALA A 92 -13.16 -4.53 18.36
C ALA A 92 -12.84 -6.01 18.14
N TYR A 93 -12.40 -6.73 19.17
CA TYR A 93 -12.15 -8.17 19.10
C TYR A 93 -13.43 -8.94 18.80
N ARG A 94 -14.50 -8.70 19.57
CA ARG A 94 -15.80 -9.34 19.33
C ARG A 94 -16.30 -9.06 17.92
N THR A 95 -16.29 -7.79 17.49
CA THR A 95 -16.70 -7.41 16.14
C THR A 95 -15.83 -8.07 15.06
N ALA A 96 -14.51 -8.13 15.25
CA ALA A 96 -13.62 -8.78 14.29
C ALA A 96 -13.89 -10.29 14.20
N MET A 97 -14.12 -10.96 15.34
CA MET A 97 -14.41 -12.40 15.36
C MET A 97 -15.77 -12.74 14.73
N GLU A 98 -16.79 -11.91 14.97
CA GLU A 98 -18.12 -12.03 14.38
C GLU A 98 -18.10 -11.77 12.87
N PHE A 99 -17.42 -10.71 12.42
CA PHE A 99 -17.36 -10.31 11.02
C PHE A 99 -16.57 -11.29 10.15
N ASN A 100 -15.54 -11.94 10.69
CA ASN A 100 -14.68 -12.87 9.97
C ASN A 100 -15.33 -14.26 9.76
N GLN A 101 -16.42 -14.26 9.00
CA GLN A 101 -17.17 -15.45 8.56
C GLN A 101 -17.49 -16.41 9.72
N SER A 102 -17.96 -15.86 10.85
CA SER A 102 -18.32 -16.64 12.04
C SER A 102 -17.12 -17.41 12.64
N TYR A 103 -16.12 -16.70 13.16
CA TYR A 103 -15.02 -17.28 13.95
C TYR A 103 -14.05 -18.20 13.18
N ARG A 104 -13.91 -18.03 11.85
CA ARG A 104 -12.98 -18.84 11.05
C ARG A 104 -11.53 -18.35 11.09
N VAL A 105 -11.27 -17.23 11.77
CA VAL A 105 -9.93 -16.65 11.95
C VAL A 105 -9.28 -17.15 13.23
N ASN A 106 -7.95 -17.10 13.28
CA ASN A 106 -7.21 -17.47 14.48
C ASN A 106 -7.42 -16.41 15.59
N PRO A 107 -8.11 -16.74 16.69
CA PRO A 107 -8.45 -15.77 17.74
C PRO A 107 -7.21 -15.18 18.41
N ALA A 108 -6.14 -15.97 18.61
CA ALA A 108 -4.92 -15.50 19.23
C ALA A 108 -4.20 -14.45 18.37
N LEU A 109 -4.23 -14.61 17.04
CA LEU A 109 -3.67 -13.63 16.12
C LEU A 109 -4.50 -12.35 16.07
N VAL A 110 -5.83 -12.45 16.03
CA VAL A 110 -6.72 -11.27 16.06
C VAL A 110 -6.53 -10.50 17.36
N LYS A 111 -6.51 -11.19 18.50
CA LYS A 111 -6.26 -10.58 19.80
C LYS A 111 -4.92 -9.85 19.83
N ARG A 112 -3.84 -10.51 19.42
CA ARG A 112 -2.50 -9.90 19.36
C ARG A 112 -2.47 -8.68 18.44
N TYR A 113 -3.09 -8.75 17.27
CA TYR A 113 -3.17 -7.61 16.34
C TYR A 113 -3.83 -6.38 16.98
N LEU A 114 -4.91 -6.57 17.73
CA LEU A 114 -5.61 -5.48 18.43
C LEU A 114 -4.81 -4.95 19.61
N GLU A 115 -4.17 -5.82 20.39
CA GLU A 115 -3.32 -5.42 21.53
C GLU A 115 -2.09 -4.61 21.07
N GLU A 116 -1.45 -5.02 19.97
CA GLU A 116 -0.25 -4.37 19.41
C GLU A 116 -0.56 -3.11 18.58
N SER A 117 -1.84 -2.84 18.30
CA SER A 117 -2.27 -1.72 17.43
C SER A 117 -1.70 -0.38 17.89
N ALA A 118 -1.82 -0.04 19.18
CA ALA A 118 -1.36 1.25 19.70
C ALA A 118 0.18 1.39 19.64
N ALA A 119 0.92 0.32 19.91
CA ALA A 119 2.38 0.32 19.82
C ALA A 119 2.85 0.46 18.37
N THR A 120 2.21 -0.27 17.46
CA THR A 120 2.50 -0.25 16.02
C THR A 120 2.25 1.13 15.43
N ILE A 121 1.12 1.77 15.76
CA ILE A 121 0.81 3.12 15.27
C ILE A 121 1.82 4.14 15.76
N ARG A 122 2.22 4.10 17.05
CA ARG A 122 3.29 4.98 17.56
C ARG A 122 4.63 4.73 16.90
N TRP A 123 4.96 3.47 16.60
CA TRP A 123 6.19 3.16 15.86
C TRP A 123 6.14 3.74 14.45
N LEU A 124 5.04 3.57 13.72
CA LEU A 124 4.84 4.19 12.41
C LEU A 124 4.95 5.72 12.45
N GLU A 125 4.37 6.37 13.47
CA GLU A 125 4.49 7.81 13.67
C GLU A 125 5.95 8.26 13.88
N LYS A 126 6.76 7.47 14.61
CA LYS A 126 8.21 7.72 14.78
C LYS A 126 8.97 7.61 13.46
N GLN A 127 8.57 6.69 12.58
CA GLN A 127 9.12 6.58 11.22
C GLN A 127 8.64 7.70 10.27
N GLY A 128 7.81 8.63 10.75
CA GLY A 128 7.33 9.78 9.98
C GLY A 128 5.98 9.57 9.28
N VAL A 129 5.31 8.45 9.50
CA VAL A 129 3.98 8.19 8.94
C VAL A 129 2.96 9.11 9.60
N ARG A 130 2.31 9.97 8.80
CA ARG A 130 1.28 10.91 9.25
C ARG A 130 -0.09 10.65 8.62
N THR A 131 -0.41 9.38 8.40
CA THR A 131 -1.70 8.97 7.85
C THR A 131 -2.77 9.07 8.93
N GLY A 132 -3.91 9.70 8.62
CA GLY A 132 -5.06 9.71 9.53
C GLY A 132 -5.59 8.30 9.70
N MET A 133 -5.85 7.88 10.94
CA MET A 133 -6.54 6.61 11.15
C MET A 133 -8.01 6.72 10.73
N GLY A 134 -8.44 5.76 9.92
CA GLY A 134 -9.83 5.63 9.54
C GLY A 134 -10.65 5.21 10.76
N VAL A 135 -11.69 5.97 11.05
CA VAL A 135 -12.72 5.52 12.00
C VAL A 135 -13.69 4.61 11.25
N ILE A 136 -13.87 3.38 11.74
CA ILE A 136 -14.98 2.54 11.26
C ILE A 136 -16.28 3.23 11.66
N ILE A 137 -17.02 3.68 10.65
CA ILE A 137 -18.36 4.22 10.82
C ILE A 137 -19.32 3.04 10.63
N PRO A 138 -20.10 2.64 11.66
CA PRO A 138 -21.08 1.57 11.52
C PRO A 138 -21.99 1.81 10.32
N VAL A 139 -22.32 0.74 9.60
CA VAL A 139 -23.26 0.79 8.48
C VAL A 139 -24.56 1.44 8.97
N MET A 140 -25.15 2.33 8.16
CA MET A 140 -26.32 3.16 8.49
C MET A 140 -26.09 4.32 9.49
N LYS A 141 -24.92 4.51 10.07
CA LYS A 141 -24.66 5.67 10.94
C LYS A 141 -24.73 6.95 10.10
N LYS A 142 -25.71 7.81 10.42
CA LYS A 142 -25.92 9.07 9.70
C LYS A 142 -24.72 10.00 9.89
N LEU A 143 -24.11 10.39 8.78
CA LEU A 143 -22.98 11.31 8.74
C LEU A 143 -23.43 12.77 8.85
N THR A 144 -23.83 13.19 10.06
CA THR A 144 -24.40 14.54 10.28
C THR A 144 -23.37 15.66 10.16
N ASN A 145 -22.08 15.37 10.37
CA ASN A 145 -21.02 16.39 10.46
C ASN A 145 -20.18 16.54 9.19
N VAL A 146 -20.41 15.75 8.14
CA VAL A 146 -19.54 15.73 6.93
C VAL A 146 -19.36 17.10 6.30
N LYS A 147 -20.42 17.91 6.21
CA LYS A 147 -20.30 19.27 5.64
C LYS A 147 -19.35 20.14 6.46
N LYS A 148 -19.48 20.10 7.79
CA LYS A 148 -18.62 20.84 8.72
C LYS A 148 -17.18 20.35 8.65
N GLU A 149 -16.97 19.04 8.54
CA GLU A 149 -15.63 18.44 8.40
C GLU A 149 -14.94 18.86 7.10
N ILE A 150 -15.67 18.89 5.98
CA ILE A 150 -15.17 19.41 4.69
C ILE A 150 -14.79 20.89 4.83
N ASP A 151 -15.66 21.72 5.40
CA ASP A 151 -15.40 23.16 5.56
C ASP A 151 -14.19 23.41 6.49
N ASN A 152 -14.04 22.62 7.56
CA ASN A 152 -12.88 22.67 8.44
C ASN A 152 -11.59 22.27 7.71
N ALA A 153 -11.62 21.20 6.90
CA ALA A 153 -10.44 20.74 6.15
C ALA A 153 -9.97 21.79 5.13
N ILE A 154 -10.92 22.46 4.46
CA ILE A 154 -10.62 23.58 3.55
C ILE A 154 -10.03 24.76 4.33
N SER A 155 -10.63 25.11 5.47
CA SER A 155 -10.14 26.19 6.34
C SER A 155 -8.74 25.92 6.91
N ALA A 156 -8.40 24.65 7.12
CA ALA A 156 -7.08 24.20 7.55
C ALA A 156 -6.05 24.12 6.39
N GLY A 157 -6.42 24.54 5.16
CA GLY A 157 -5.51 24.56 4.02
C GLY A 157 -5.23 23.18 3.41
N SER A 158 -6.12 22.21 3.57
CA SER A 158 -5.93 20.86 3.01
C SER A 158 -5.91 20.89 1.48
N ALA A 159 -4.77 20.52 0.88
CA ALA A 159 -4.66 20.33 -0.57
C ALA A 159 -5.43 19.11 -1.09
N LYS A 160 -5.94 18.25 -0.20
CA LYS A 160 -6.66 17.00 -0.55
C LYS A 160 -8.17 17.17 -0.61
N VAL A 161 -8.71 18.28 -0.12
CA VAL A 161 -10.16 18.52 -0.04
C VAL A 161 -10.48 19.80 -0.81
N MET A 162 -11.34 19.69 -1.82
CA MET A 162 -11.73 20.79 -2.68
C MET A 162 -13.25 20.88 -2.77
N LYS A 163 -13.77 22.11 -2.81
CA LYS A 163 -15.20 22.41 -2.94
C LYS A 163 -15.38 23.44 -4.05
N ALA A 164 -16.40 23.26 -4.87
CA ALA A 164 -16.76 24.19 -5.93
C ALA A 164 -18.28 24.24 -6.10
N SER A 165 -18.78 25.32 -6.67
CA SER A 165 -20.20 25.51 -6.99
C SER A 165 -20.61 24.85 -8.32
N SER A 166 -19.66 24.40 -9.13
CA SER A 166 -19.92 23.76 -10.42
C SER A 166 -18.95 22.59 -10.66
N LEU A 167 -19.35 21.62 -11.48
CA LEU A 167 -18.47 20.52 -11.90
C LEU A 167 -17.31 21.00 -12.78
N ASP A 168 -17.46 22.11 -13.50
CA ASP A 168 -16.38 22.69 -14.30
C ASP A 168 -15.28 23.28 -13.41
N ASP A 169 -15.68 24.01 -12.36
CA ASP A 169 -14.74 24.59 -11.41
C ASP A 169 -14.10 23.51 -10.55
N LEU A 170 -14.86 22.47 -10.18
CA LEU A 170 -14.30 21.31 -9.49
C LEU A 170 -13.25 20.61 -10.35
N ALA A 171 -13.54 20.38 -11.64
CA ALA A 171 -12.63 19.70 -12.56
C ALA A 171 -11.30 20.45 -12.71
N LYS A 172 -11.35 21.79 -12.80
CA LYS A 172 -10.16 22.64 -12.81
C LYS A 172 -9.35 22.49 -11.52
N ASN A 173 -10.02 22.54 -10.37
CA ASN A 173 -9.35 22.48 -9.07
C ASN A 173 -8.62 21.14 -8.86
N ILE A 174 -9.22 20.02 -9.26
CA ILE A 174 -8.62 18.68 -9.12
C ILE A 174 -7.78 18.26 -10.35
N ALA A 175 -7.57 19.16 -11.31
CA ALA A 175 -6.80 18.95 -12.54
C ALA A 175 -7.26 17.73 -13.39
N VAL A 176 -8.57 17.59 -13.61
CA VAL A 176 -9.14 16.55 -14.49
C VAL A 176 -9.95 17.15 -15.65
N ASP A 177 -10.18 16.34 -16.70
CA ASP A 177 -11.00 16.74 -17.84
C ASP A 177 -12.48 16.95 -17.42
N PRO A 178 -13.07 18.16 -17.63
CA PRO A 178 -14.43 18.47 -17.21
C PRO A 178 -15.50 17.60 -17.87
N LYS A 179 -15.30 17.18 -19.14
CA LYS A 179 -16.27 16.34 -19.87
C LYS A 179 -16.31 14.93 -19.26
N ARG A 180 -15.14 14.34 -19.00
CA ARG A 180 -15.01 13.04 -18.33
C ARG A 180 -15.60 13.07 -16.93
N LEU A 181 -15.34 14.12 -16.15
CA LEU A 181 -15.90 14.25 -14.80
C LEU A 181 -17.44 14.31 -14.83
N LYS A 182 -18.01 15.16 -15.69
CA LYS A 182 -19.46 15.27 -15.86
C LYS A 182 -20.09 13.95 -16.28
N ALA A 183 -19.51 13.26 -17.27
CA ALA A 183 -20.00 11.96 -17.73
C ALA A 183 -19.97 10.90 -16.61
N SER A 184 -18.89 10.86 -15.82
CA SER A 184 -18.77 9.97 -14.66
C SER A 184 -19.83 10.27 -13.59
N VAL A 185 -20.04 11.54 -13.24
CA VAL A 185 -21.07 11.94 -12.26
C VAL A 185 -22.47 11.59 -12.75
N THR A 186 -22.79 11.85 -14.02
CA THR A 186 -24.08 11.47 -14.62
C THR A 186 -24.29 9.96 -14.56
N ARG A 187 -23.30 9.16 -14.96
CA ARG A 187 -23.36 7.70 -14.89
C ARG A 187 -23.56 7.22 -13.45
N TYR A 188 -22.82 7.81 -12.50
CA TYR A 188 -22.88 7.44 -11.09
C TYR A 188 -24.27 7.73 -10.49
N ASN A 189 -24.87 8.88 -10.81
CA ASN A 189 -26.21 9.23 -10.37
C ASN A 189 -27.29 8.29 -10.95
N GLN A 190 -27.06 7.69 -12.12
CA GLN A 190 -27.99 6.69 -12.69
C GLN A 190 -27.93 5.34 -11.98
N ILE A 191 -26.75 4.91 -11.51
CA ILE A 191 -26.59 3.62 -10.81
C ILE A 191 -26.90 3.71 -9.30
N MET A 192 -26.84 4.92 -8.72
CA MET A 192 -27.05 5.18 -7.29
C MET A 192 -28.52 5.41 -6.89
N ILE A 193 -29.48 5.08 -7.76
CA ILE A 193 -30.87 4.95 -7.34
C ILE A 193 -30.97 3.68 -6.49
N TRP A 194 -30.60 3.81 -5.22
CA TRP A 194 -31.07 2.89 -4.20
C TRP A 194 -32.60 2.93 -4.24
N SER A 195 -33.19 1.75 -4.43
CA SER A 195 -34.62 1.48 -4.36
C SER A 195 -35.30 2.36 -3.31
N ARG A 196 -36.26 3.18 -3.77
CA ARG A 196 -37.21 3.90 -2.91
C ARG A 196 -37.90 2.95 -1.94
#